data_AF-A0A959H7X7-F1
#
_entry.id   AF-A0A959H7X7-F1
#
_cell.length_a   1.000
_cell.length_b   1.000
_cell.length_c   1.000
_cell.angle_alpha   90.00
_cell.angle_beta   90.00
_cell.angle_gamma   90.00
#
_symmetry.space_group_name_H-M   'P 1'
#
loop_
_entity.id
_entity.type
_entity.pdbx_description
1 polymer ?
#
loop_
_entity_poly.entity_id
_entity_poly.type
_entity_poly.pdbx_seq_one_letter_code
_entity_poly.pdbx_strand_id
1 'polypeptide(L)'
;MASVLLSLVGDQTVPNIFLMRDPAFRMVEQYIFITTPLMEAKGRLDHILSSTGIPGERCRKASVEADNLSDIKRQLDSLRLPASGNHYYVNLTSGTKVMSIALYHYFTQPAYAHCCSIFYVPIGRNAYLQVYPEAQRRERPIGYRISLREYLAGYGITAEGQKGEGQLHRPPAYTAAVLPRFLEAMDSGRPFALMMKGLRDSYRQVQQKETAEVPASRELAAFLRSIGYPLPANGLLGRAAAEYLIGGWLEEWAYARVKESLGLPDAAIRYGVKVARPNAGGHPVPNECDLLFTFNNTLYIMECKVGLGFKAKQLFEDSVYKLAALRNEFGQRVEAAFLTLSNLRGRDGEVKKAFLHRAQLHRVKLFDRQGVGEELEEWLRGARGEGELLDG
;
A
#
# COMPACT_ATOMS: atom_id res chain seq x y z
N MET A 1 -33.40 -11.70 -16.01
CA MET A 1 -32.62 -12.54 -15.08
C MET A 1 -31.92 -11.61 -14.13
N ALA A 2 -32.15 -11.73 -12.83
CA ALA A 2 -31.43 -10.93 -11.83
C ALA A 2 -30.04 -11.53 -11.60
N SER A 3 -29.04 -10.70 -11.33
CA SER A 3 -27.66 -11.14 -11.09
C SER A 3 -27.29 -10.97 -9.62
N VAL A 4 -26.86 -12.06 -8.99
CA VAL A 4 -26.51 -12.10 -7.57
C VAL A 4 -25.05 -12.50 -7.43
N LEU A 5 -24.26 -11.74 -6.66
CA LEU A 5 -22.89 -12.11 -6.31
C LEU A 5 -22.84 -12.66 -4.88
N LEU A 6 -22.41 -13.91 -4.74
CA LEU A 6 -22.10 -14.52 -3.45
C LEU A 6 -20.60 -14.43 -3.20
N SER A 7 -20.20 -13.97 -2.03
CA SER A 7 -18.78 -13.85 -1.67
C SER A 7 -18.52 -14.38 -0.27
N LEU A 8 -17.50 -15.22 -0.15
CA LEU A 8 -16.95 -15.59 1.15
C LEU A 8 -16.27 -14.38 1.78
N VAL A 9 -16.41 -14.20 3.09
CA VAL A 9 -15.71 -13.18 3.88
C VAL A 9 -14.63 -13.86 4.71
N GLY A 10 -13.42 -13.33 4.62
CA GLY A 10 -12.25 -13.79 5.36
C GLY A 10 -11.33 -12.62 5.74
N ASP A 11 -10.15 -12.93 6.30
CA ASP A 11 -9.21 -11.90 6.75
C ASP A 11 -8.64 -11.05 5.61
N GLN A 12 -8.66 -11.55 4.37
CA GLN A 12 -8.33 -10.78 3.18
C GLN A 12 -9.62 -10.33 2.49
N THR A 13 -9.82 -9.01 2.50
CA THR A 13 -11.03 -8.33 2.03
C THR A 13 -10.87 -7.78 0.62
N VAL A 14 -9.69 -7.24 0.29
CA VAL A 14 -9.39 -6.61 -1.00
C VAL A 14 -9.62 -7.51 -2.23
N PRO A 15 -9.34 -8.83 -2.20
CA PRO A 15 -9.70 -9.69 -3.32
C PRO A 15 -11.21 -9.75 -3.62
N ASN A 16 -12.08 -9.60 -2.61
CA ASN A 16 -13.52 -9.50 -2.83
C ASN A 16 -13.88 -8.18 -3.52
N ILE A 17 -13.22 -7.10 -3.13
CA ILE A 17 -13.41 -5.76 -3.70
C ILE A 17 -13.08 -5.77 -5.20
N PHE A 18 -12.01 -6.45 -5.61
CA PHE A 18 -11.64 -6.57 -7.03
C PHE A 18 -12.77 -7.13 -7.87
N LEU A 19 -13.34 -8.28 -7.51
CA LEU A 19 -14.45 -8.87 -8.27
C LEU A 19 -15.71 -8.01 -8.21
N MET A 20 -16.05 -7.45 -7.04
CA MET A 20 -17.27 -6.64 -6.87
C MET A 20 -17.24 -5.33 -7.67
N ARG A 21 -16.05 -4.77 -7.90
CA ARG A 21 -15.84 -3.49 -8.60
C ARG A 21 -15.40 -3.67 -10.05
N ASP A 22 -15.06 -4.88 -10.46
CA ASP A 22 -14.68 -5.16 -11.83
C ASP A 22 -15.85 -4.93 -12.81
N PRO A 23 -15.60 -4.28 -13.97
CA PRO A 23 -16.64 -3.98 -14.95
C PRO A 23 -17.44 -5.21 -15.42
N ALA A 24 -16.85 -6.42 -15.38
CA ALA A 24 -17.53 -7.65 -15.74
C ALA A 24 -18.70 -8.00 -14.80
N PHE A 25 -18.71 -7.48 -13.57
CA PHE A 25 -19.74 -7.73 -12.57
C PHE A 25 -20.65 -6.52 -12.31
N ARG A 26 -20.59 -5.48 -13.17
CA ARG A 26 -21.39 -4.26 -13.00
C ARG A 26 -22.92 -4.47 -13.01
N MET A 27 -23.38 -5.57 -13.59
CA MET A 27 -24.81 -5.92 -13.69
C MET A 27 -25.34 -6.64 -12.44
N VAL A 28 -24.48 -6.95 -11.47
CA VAL A 28 -24.90 -7.54 -10.19
C VAL A 28 -25.84 -6.57 -9.49
N GLU A 29 -26.99 -7.05 -9.05
CA GLU A 29 -28.03 -6.24 -8.39
C GLU A 29 -28.03 -6.47 -6.87
N GLN A 30 -27.67 -7.68 -6.44
CA GLN A 30 -27.71 -8.11 -5.04
C GLN A 30 -26.41 -8.84 -4.65
N TYR A 31 -25.99 -8.68 -3.41
CA TYR A 31 -24.79 -9.29 -2.85
C TYR A 31 -25.15 -10.14 -1.63
N ILE A 32 -24.60 -11.34 -1.56
CA ILE A 32 -24.75 -12.23 -0.42
C ILE A 32 -23.37 -12.54 0.15
N PHE A 33 -23.16 -12.18 1.40
CA PHE A 33 -21.90 -12.39 2.10
C PHE A 33 -22.01 -13.60 3.02
N ILE A 34 -21.16 -14.60 2.78
CA ILE A 34 -21.02 -15.75 3.67
C ILE A 34 -19.89 -15.45 4.64
N THR A 35 -20.25 -15.14 5.88
CA THR A 35 -19.36 -14.60 6.92
C THR A 35 -19.34 -15.52 8.14
N THR A 36 -18.50 -15.20 9.12
CA THR A 36 -18.41 -15.95 10.39
C THR A 36 -18.45 -14.97 11.55
N PRO A 37 -18.83 -15.40 12.78
CA PRO A 37 -18.83 -14.52 13.94
C PRO A 37 -17.47 -13.82 14.17
N LEU A 38 -16.35 -14.51 13.87
CA LEU A 38 -15.01 -13.94 13.96
C LEU A 38 -14.77 -12.83 12.92
N MET A 39 -15.23 -13.00 11.68
CA MET A 39 -15.08 -11.98 10.64
C MET A 39 -15.96 -10.75 10.88
N GLU A 40 -17.16 -10.96 11.43
CA GLU A 40 -18.03 -9.88 11.89
C GLU A 40 -17.40 -9.10 13.05
N ALA A 41 -16.85 -9.80 14.05
CA ALA A 41 -16.15 -9.16 15.16
C ALA A 41 -14.91 -8.35 14.72
N LYS A 42 -14.28 -8.76 13.61
CA LYS A 42 -13.17 -8.04 12.97
C LYS A 42 -13.62 -6.94 12.00
N GLY A 43 -14.92 -6.71 11.83
CA GLY A 43 -15.48 -5.71 10.91
C GLY A 43 -15.16 -5.96 9.43
N ARG A 44 -14.83 -7.20 9.03
CA ARG A 44 -14.34 -7.47 7.66
C ARG A 44 -15.37 -7.17 6.58
N LEU A 45 -16.65 -7.46 6.85
CA LEU A 45 -17.73 -7.11 5.95
C LEU A 45 -17.87 -5.58 5.83
N ASP A 46 -17.83 -4.86 6.95
CA ASP A 46 -17.92 -3.40 6.97
C ASP A 46 -16.78 -2.74 6.18
N HIS A 47 -15.57 -3.28 6.26
CA HIS A 47 -14.44 -2.80 5.46
C HIS A 47 -14.66 -3.00 3.95
N ILE A 48 -15.22 -4.14 3.53
CA ILE A 48 -15.58 -4.39 2.12
C ILE A 48 -16.64 -3.39 1.66
N LEU A 49 -17.69 -3.16 2.46
CA LEU A 49 -18.77 -2.24 2.11
C LEU A 49 -18.29 -0.78 2.08
N SER A 50 -17.47 -0.36 3.04
CA SER A 50 -16.84 0.97 3.09
C SER A 50 -15.96 1.24 1.87
N SER A 51 -15.21 0.23 1.41
CA SER A 51 -14.35 0.34 0.23
C SER A 51 -15.14 0.35 -1.09
N THR A 52 -16.17 -0.49 -1.20
CA THR A 52 -16.93 -0.66 -2.45
C THR A 52 -18.02 0.39 -2.64
N GLY A 53 -18.52 0.96 -1.55
CA GLY A 53 -19.71 1.83 -1.54
C GLY A 53 -21.01 1.09 -1.89
N ILE A 54 -21.03 -0.24 -1.81
CA ILE A 54 -22.25 -1.02 -2.09
C ILE A 54 -23.29 -0.70 -1.01
N PRO A 55 -24.50 -0.25 -1.39
CA PRO A 55 -25.56 0.07 -0.44
C PRO A 55 -26.02 -1.16 0.36
N GLY A 56 -26.29 -0.95 1.66
CA GLY A 56 -26.68 -2.03 2.58
C GLY A 56 -27.98 -2.74 2.19
N GLU A 57 -28.92 -2.06 1.54
CA GLU A 57 -30.18 -2.63 1.06
C GLU A 57 -30.01 -3.64 -0.08
N ARG A 58 -28.84 -3.64 -0.74
CA ARG A 58 -28.46 -4.64 -1.75
C ARG A 58 -27.72 -5.82 -1.15
N CYS A 59 -27.51 -5.84 0.16
CA CYS A 59 -26.67 -6.80 0.85
C CYS A 59 -27.49 -7.72 1.75
N ARG A 60 -27.26 -9.03 1.63
CA ARG A 60 -27.69 -10.05 2.58
C ARG A 60 -26.47 -10.73 3.16
N LYS A 61 -26.57 -11.25 4.38
CA LYS A 61 -25.49 -12.03 5.00
C LYS A 61 -25.99 -13.34 5.55
N ALA A 62 -25.15 -14.36 5.48
CA ALA A 62 -25.32 -15.64 6.17
C ALA A 62 -24.09 -15.88 7.05
N SER A 63 -24.32 -15.96 8.36
CA SER A 63 -23.26 -16.30 9.33
C SER A 63 -23.15 -17.81 9.46
N VAL A 64 -21.95 -18.34 9.29
CA VAL A 64 -21.65 -19.78 9.33
C VAL A 64 -20.55 -20.11 10.33
N GLU A 65 -20.52 -21.36 10.77
CA GLU A 65 -19.38 -22.00 11.43
C GLU A 65 -18.36 -22.43 10.37
N ALA A 66 -17.18 -21.79 10.37
CA ALA A 66 -16.21 -21.84 9.26
C ALA A 66 -15.73 -23.26 8.89
N ASP A 67 -15.70 -24.18 9.86
CA ASP A 67 -15.18 -25.54 9.71
C ASP A 67 -16.28 -26.61 9.81
N ASN A 68 -17.56 -26.21 9.73
CA ASN A 68 -18.71 -27.12 9.84
C ASN A 68 -19.52 -27.14 8.54
N LEU A 69 -19.25 -28.12 7.67
CA LEU A 69 -19.93 -28.28 6.38
C LEU A 69 -21.46 -28.36 6.50
N SER A 70 -21.97 -29.01 7.55
CA SER A 70 -23.40 -29.19 7.79
C SER A 70 -24.09 -27.88 8.16
N ASP A 71 -23.45 -27.06 9.00
CA ASP A 71 -23.94 -25.71 9.29
C ASP A 71 -23.89 -24.83 8.03
N ILE A 72 -22.76 -24.80 7.31
CA ILE A 72 -22.63 -24.00 6.08
C ILE A 72 -23.75 -24.35 5.10
N LYS A 73 -23.98 -25.65 4.84
CA LYS A 73 -25.07 -26.09 3.96
C LYS A 73 -26.44 -25.63 4.48
N ARG A 74 -26.73 -25.80 5.77
CA ARG A 74 -28.00 -25.38 6.38
C ARG A 74 -28.23 -23.88 6.22
N GLN A 75 -27.19 -23.06 6.41
CA GLN A 75 -27.27 -21.61 6.24
C GLN A 75 -27.44 -21.21 4.76
N LEU A 76 -26.83 -21.93 3.82
CA LEU A 76 -27.09 -21.72 2.39
C LEU A 76 -28.52 -22.10 2.00
N ASP A 77 -29.05 -23.20 2.53
CA ASP A 77 -30.45 -23.60 2.31
C ASP A 77 -31.44 -22.57 2.88
N SER A 78 -31.12 -21.95 4.02
CA SER A 78 -31.96 -20.93 4.64
C SER A 78 -32.05 -19.62 3.84
N LEU A 79 -31.11 -19.36 2.93
CA LEU A 79 -31.14 -18.21 2.03
C LEU A 79 -32.25 -18.31 0.98
N ARG A 80 -32.82 -19.51 0.74
CA ARG A 80 -33.88 -19.78 -0.24
C ARG A 80 -33.56 -19.21 -1.62
N LEU A 81 -32.38 -19.52 -2.14
CA LEU A 81 -31.91 -19.06 -3.45
C LEU A 81 -32.75 -19.70 -4.57
N PRO A 82 -33.42 -18.92 -5.44
CA PRO A 82 -34.14 -19.50 -6.58
C PRO A 82 -33.20 -20.21 -7.54
N ALA A 83 -33.50 -21.46 -7.90
CA ALA A 83 -32.74 -22.23 -8.88
C ALA A 83 -32.94 -21.73 -10.33
N SER A 84 -33.99 -20.95 -10.57
CA SER A 84 -34.31 -20.36 -11.88
C SER A 84 -34.56 -18.86 -11.76
N GLY A 85 -34.41 -18.13 -12.87
CA GLY A 85 -34.65 -16.69 -12.95
C GLY A 85 -33.49 -15.79 -12.52
N ASN A 86 -32.49 -16.36 -11.82
CA ASN A 86 -31.27 -15.67 -11.39
C ASN A 86 -30.02 -16.26 -12.03
N HIS A 87 -28.96 -15.46 -12.13
CA HIS A 87 -27.59 -15.93 -12.36
C HIS A 87 -26.72 -15.63 -11.15
N TYR A 88 -25.98 -16.62 -10.67
CA TYR A 88 -25.15 -16.53 -9.47
C TYR A 88 -23.66 -16.42 -9.83
N TYR A 89 -23.03 -15.31 -9.48
CA TYR A 89 -21.59 -15.15 -9.49
C TYR A 89 -21.04 -15.52 -8.12
N VAL A 90 -20.21 -16.55 -8.02
CA VAL A 90 -19.74 -17.08 -6.74
C VAL A 90 -18.24 -16.81 -6.60
N ASN A 91 -17.85 -16.03 -5.60
CA ASN A 91 -16.46 -15.73 -5.30
C ASN A 91 -15.94 -16.61 -4.15
N LEU A 92 -15.01 -17.51 -4.48
CA LEU A 92 -14.38 -18.46 -3.55
C LEU A 92 -13.06 -17.98 -2.94
N THR A 93 -12.65 -16.75 -3.25
CA THR A 93 -11.29 -16.27 -2.98
C THR A 93 -10.95 -16.19 -1.49
N SER A 94 -11.92 -15.76 -0.67
CA SER A 94 -11.75 -15.56 0.76
C SER A 94 -12.43 -16.67 1.56
N GLY A 95 -12.51 -16.52 2.89
CA GLY A 95 -13.02 -17.56 3.79
C GLY A 95 -12.04 -18.72 3.99
N THR A 96 -12.48 -19.74 4.75
CA THR A 96 -11.68 -20.96 4.94
C THR A 96 -11.80 -21.87 3.73
N LYS A 97 -10.86 -22.81 3.57
CA LYS A 97 -10.93 -23.85 2.54
C LYS A 97 -12.22 -24.67 2.66
N VAL A 98 -12.69 -24.94 3.87
CA VAL A 98 -13.94 -25.67 4.14
C VAL A 98 -15.15 -24.90 3.59
N MET A 99 -15.20 -23.58 3.82
CA MET A 99 -16.24 -22.72 3.23
C MET A 99 -16.18 -22.72 1.70
N SER A 100 -15.00 -22.60 1.10
CA SER A 100 -14.83 -22.64 -0.37
C SER A 100 -15.30 -23.97 -0.97
N ILE A 101 -14.97 -25.10 -0.33
CA ILE A 101 -15.44 -26.43 -0.75
C ILE A 101 -16.97 -26.53 -0.64
N ALA A 102 -17.54 -26.10 0.48
CA ALA A 102 -18.99 -26.13 0.69
C ALA A 102 -19.75 -25.32 -0.36
N LEU A 103 -19.28 -24.09 -0.63
CA LEU A 103 -19.92 -23.19 -1.58
C LEU A 103 -19.78 -23.70 -3.02
N TYR A 104 -18.60 -24.23 -3.39
CA TYR A 104 -18.42 -24.90 -4.67
C TYR A 104 -19.42 -26.06 -4.83
N HIS A 105 -19.44 -26.99 -3.88
CA HIS A 105 -20.33 -28.16 -3.90
C HIS A 105 -21.82 -27.76 -3.92
N TYR A 106 -22.20 -26.66 -3.28
CA TYR A 106 -23.58 -26.16 -3.30
C TYR A 106 -23.99 -25.73 -4.71
N PHE A 107 -23.18 -24.89 -5.36
CA PHE A 107 -23.53 -24.30 -6.67
C PHE A 107 -23.28 -25.21 -7.87
N THR A 108 -22.47 -26.27 -7.72
CA THR A 108 -22.25 -27.25 -8.80
C THR A 108 -23.27 -28.39 -8.81
N GLN A 109 -24.26 -28.40 -7.90
CA GLN A 109 -25.36 -29.37 -7.95
C GLN A 109 -26.28 -29.12 -9.16
N PRO A 110 -26.99 -30.15 -9.66
CA PRO A 110 -27.85 -30.03 -10.84
C PRO A 110 -28.84 -28.85 -10.80
N ALA A 111 -29.34 -28.52 -9.61
CA ALA A 111 -30.27 -27.41 -9.41
C ALA A 111 -29.69 -26.03 -9.77
N TYR A 112 -28.38 -25.80 -9.58
CA TYR A 112 -27.72 -24.50 -9.79
C TYR A 112 -26.68 -24.50 -10.91
N ALA A 113 -26.22 -25.68 -11.34
CA ALA A 113 -25.17 -25.88 -12.34
C ALA A 113 -25.37 -25.07 -13.63
N HIS A 114 -26.62 -24.84 -14.04
CA HIS A 114 -26.97 -24.15 -15.26
C HIS A 114 -27.10 -22.62 -15.10
N CYS A 115 -27.05 -22.10 -13.88
CA CYS A 115 -27.31 -20.69 -13.56
C CYS A 115 -26.23 -20.08 -12.63
N CYS A 116 -25.04 -20.67 -12.60
CA CYS A 116 -23.93 -20.15 -11.78
C CYS A 116 -22.62 -20.03 -12.56
N SER A 117 -21.74 -19.16 -12.06
CA SER A 117 -20.35 -19.05 -12.49
C SER A 117 -19.49 -18.80 -11.27
N ILE A 118 -18.42 -19.56 -11.13
CA ILE A 118 -17.59 -19.55 -9.92
C ILE A 118 -16.21 -18.97 -10.25
N PHE A 119 -15.73 -18.07 -9.40
CA PHE A 119 -14.51 -17.30 -9.60
C PHE A 119 -13.57 -17.39 -8.39
N TYR A 120 -12.29 -17.22 -8.67
CA TYR A 120 -11.21 -17.19 -7.70
C TYR A 120 -10.14 -16.18 -8.13
N VAL A 121 -9.68 -15.31 -7.24
CA VAL A 121 -8.56 -14.39 -7.48
C VAL A 121 -7.28 -15.00 -6.90
N PRO A 122 -6.33 -15.47 -7.73
CA PRO A 122 -5.08 -16.01 -7.22
C PRO A 122 -4.25 -14.94 -6.50
N ILE A 123 -3.60 -15.35 -5.40
CA ILE A 123 -2.67 -14.49 -4.67
C ILE A 123 -1.54 -14.06 -5.63
N GLY A 124 -1.22 -12.76 -5.63
CA GLY A 124 -0.10 -12.26 -6.43
C GLY A 124 -0.43 -12.04 -7.91
N ARG A 125 -1.67 -12.22 -8.35
CA ARG A 125 -2.08 -11.97 -9.74
C ARG A 125 -3.09 -10.85 -9.84
N ASN A 126 -2.92 -9.97 -10.82
CA ASN A 126 -3.91 -8.93 -11.13
C ASN A 126 -5.00 -9.46 -12.08
N ALA A 127 -5.49 -10.67 -11.79
CA ALA A 127 -6.42 -11.41 -12.63
C ALA A 127 -7.31 -12.30 -11.76
N TYR A 128 -8.46 -12.70 -12.31
CA TYR A 128 -9.32 -13.71 -11.70
C TYR A 128 -9.53 -14.89 -12.66
N LEU A 129 -9.68 -16.06 -12.07
CA LEU A 129 -9.97 -17.31 -12.77
C LEU A 129 -11.47 -17.60 -12.66
N GLN A 130 -12.12 -17.85 -13.80
CA GLN A 130 -13.39 -18.55 -13.79
C GLN A 130 -13.11 -20.05 -13.65
N VAL A 131 -13.53 -20.66 -12.55
CA VAL A 131 -13.30 -22.09 -12.25
C VAL A 131 -14.50 -22.96 -12.57
N TYR A 132 -15.69 -22.38 -12.72
CA TYR A 132 -16.90 -23.07 -13.14
C TYR A 132 -17.80 -22.19 -14.04
N PRO A 133 -18.47 -22.75 -15.05
CA PRO A 133 -18.31 -24.12 -15.55
C PRO A 133 -16.92 -24.35 -16.15
N GLU A 134 -16.40 -25.57 -16.04
CA GLU A 134 -15.02 -25.90 -16.46
C GLU A 134 -14.78 -25.64 -17.95
N ALA A 135 -15.79 -25.86 -18.79
CA ALA A 135 -15.74 -25.56 -20.23
C ALA A 135 -15.49 -24.06 -20.54
N GLN A 136 -15.71 -23.17 -19.57
CA GLN A 136 -15.46 -21.73 -19.69
C GLN A 136 -14.25 -21.28 -18.86
N ARG A 137 -13.42 -22.21 -18.39
CA ARG A 137 -12.26 -21.91 -17.58
C ARG A 137 -11.29 -21.00 -18.33
N ARG A 138 -11.09 -19.80 -17.79
CA ARG A 138 -10.12 -18.83 -18.31
C ARG A 138 -9.69 -17.86 -17.22
N GLU A 139 -8.46 -17.39 -17.36
CA GLU A 139 -7.95 -16.23 -16.63
C GLU A 139 -8.41 -14.96 -17.33
N ARG A 140 -8.80 -13.95 -16.55
CA ARG A 140 -9.16 -12.63 -17.05
C ARG A 140 -8.46 -11.57 -16.21
N PRO A 141 -7.84 -10.54 -16.83
CA PRO A 141 -7.28 -9.44 -16.07
C PRO A 141 -8.40 -8.72 -15.29
N ILE A 142 -8.07 -8.25 -14.10
CA ILE A 142 -8.98 -7.38 -13.34
C ILE A 142 -9.00 -6.04 -14.06
N GLY A 143 -10.15 -5.60 -14.55
CA GLY A 143 -10.35 -4.30 -15.21
C GLY A 143 -10.54 -3.14 -14.23
N TYR A 144 -10.75 -3.43 -12.94
CA TYR A 144 -10.77 -2.42 -11.89
C TYR A 144 -9.37 -2.00 -11.44
N ARG A 145 -9.19 -0.73 -11.11
CA ARG A 145 -7.96 -0.19 -10.50
C ARG A 145 -8.33 0.47 -9.17
N ILE A 146 -7.96 -0.18 -8.08
CA ILE A 146 -8.27 0.28 -6.72
C ILE A 146 -7.45 1.53 -6.39
N SER A 147 -8.14 2.56 -5.87
CA SER A 147 -7.45 3.73 -5.31
C SER A 147 -6.77 3.39 -3.99
N LEU A 148 -5.82 4.23 -3.55
CA LEU A 148 -5.17 4.04 -2.25
C LEU A 148 -6.19 4.11 -1.10
N ARG A 149 -7.15 5.03 -1.19
CA ARG A 149 -8.23 5.18 -0.20
C ARG A 149 -9.07 3.90 -0.10
N GLU A 150 -9.52 3.38 -1.24
CA GLU A 150 -10.34 2.15 -1.27
C GLU A 150 -9.56 0.94 -0.75
N TYR A 151 -8.27 0.83 -1.07
CA TYR A 151 -7.41 -0.26 -0.57
C TYR A 151 -7.30 -0.21 0.96
N LEU A 152 -6.95 0.96 1.52
CA LEU A 152 -6.80 1.13 2.97
C LEU A 152 -8.13 0.92 3.70
N ALA A 153 -9.24 1.48 3.17
CA ALA A 153 -10.58 1.26 3.70
C ALA A 153 -10.97 -0.22 3.69
N GLY A 154 -10.60 -0.95 2.63
CA GLY A 154 -10.82 -2.40 2.52
C GLY A 154 -10.17 -3.19 3.64
N TYR A 155 -9.09 -2.68 4.23
CA TYR A 155 -8.39 -3.29 5.36
C TYR A 155 -8.68 -2.64 6.72
N GLY A 156 -9.65 -1.72 6.79
CA GLY A 156 -9.99 -1.00 8.02
C GLY A 156 -8.91 -0.03 8.49
N ILE A 157 -8.07 0.44 7.56
CA ILE A 157 -7.00 1.40 7.83
C ILE A 157 -7.51 2.80 7.49
N THR A 158 -7.42 3.72 8.44
CA THR A 158 -7.62 5.13 8.18
C THR A 158 -6.29 5.77 7.80
N ALA A 159 -6.34 6.73 6.88
CA ALA A 159 -5.20 7.54 6.49
C ALA A 159 -5.53 9.01 6.76
N GLU A 160 -4.71 9.65 7.58
CA GLU A 160 -4.76 11.08 7.88
C GLU A 160 -3.49 11.75 7.36
N GLY A 161 -3.67 12.90 6.72
CA GLY A 161 -2.56 13.67 6.14
C GLY A 161 -2.95 14.33 4.82
N GLN A 162 -2.62 15.61 4.68
CA GLN A 162 -3.01 16.45 3.54
C GLN A 162 -2.06 16.36 2.33
N LYS A 163 -0.93 15.66 2.46
CA LYS A 163 0.14 15.70 1.47
C LYS A 163 -0.05 14.63 0.38
N GLY A 164 -0.54 15.04 -0.79
CA GLY A 164 -0.65 14.17 -1.96
C GLY A 164 -1.81 14.42 -2.92
N GLU A 165 -2.70 15.37 -2.63
CA GLU A 165 -3.61 15.97 -3.62
C GLU A 165 -3.00 17.27 -4.18
N GLY A 166 -1.80 17.14 -4.77
CA GLY A 166 -1.12 18.26 -5.45
C GLY A 166 -0.41 19.29 -4.54
N GLN A 167 -0.39 19.12 -3.22
CA GLN A 167 0.27 20.04 -2.29
C GLN A 167 1.71 19.64 -1.96
N LEU A 168 2.60 19.66 -2.95
CA LEU A 168 4.04 19.57 -2.67
C LEU A 168 4.54 20.89 -2.05
N HIS A 169 5.44 20.82 -1.07
CA HIS A 169 6.14 21.98 -0.53
C HIS A 169 6.99 22.65 -1.61
N ARG A 170 7.54 21.85 -2.53
CA ARG A 170 8.33 22.32 -3.68
C ARG A 170 7.93 21.60 -4.96
N PRO A 171 8.05 22.24 -6.14
CA PRO A 171 7.70 21.59 -7.41
C PRO A 171 8.62 20.40 -7.70
N PRO A 172 8.18 19.38 -8.47
CA PRO A 172 9.00 18.23 -8.84
C PRO A 172 10.37 18.59 -9.45
N ALA A 173 10.40 19.64 -10.28
CA ALA A 173 11.65 20.12 -10.88
C ALA A 173 12.67 20.59 -9.84
N TYR A 174 12.22 21.14 -8.71
CA TYR A 174 13.09 21.56 -7.62
C TYR A 174 13.74 20.34 -6.94
N THR A 175 12.96 19.36 -6.51
CA THR A 175 13.50 18.18 -5.81
C THR A 175 14.41 17.35 -6.72
N ALA A 176 14.09 17.25 -8.02
CA ALA A 176 14.96 16.65 -9.02
C ALA A 176 16.32 17.37 -9.14
N ALA A 177 16.34 18.71 -9.09
CA ALA A 177 17.56 19.50 -9.12
C ALA A 177 18.35 19.47 -7.80
N VAL A 178 17.67 19.26 -6.66
CA VAL A 178 18.32 19.14 -5.35
C VAL A 178 19.13 17.86 -5.24
N LEU A 179 18.62 16.73 -5.73
CA LEU A 179 19.27 15.42 -5.56
C LEU A 179 20.76 15.41 -5.94
N PRO A 180 21.19 15.79 -7.17
CA PRO A 180 22.61 15.74 -7.54
C PRO A 180 23.48 16.66 -6.67
N ARG A 181 23.00 17.87 -6.36
CA ARG A 181 23.72 18.83 -5.49
C ARG A 181 23.84 18.33 -4.06
N PHE A 182 22.82 17.64 -3.57
CA PHE A 182 22.84 17.03 -2.24
C PHE A 182 23.84 15.88 -2.19
N LEU A 183 23.86 15.02 -3.22
CA LEU A 183 24.82 13.93 -3.34
C LEU A 183 26.26 14.45 -3.42
N GLU A 184 26.51 15.50 -4.19
CA GLU A 184 27.82 16.18 -4.25
C GLU A 184 28.22 16.74 -2.89
N ALA A 185 27.30 17.41 -2.19
CA ALA A 185 27.57 17.92 -0.84
C ALA A 185 27.89 16.80 0.16
N MET A 186 27.23 15.64 0.04
CA MET A 186 27.55 14.44 0.83
C MET A 186 28.96 13.90 0.59
N ASP A 187 29.54 14.11 -0.60
CA ASP A 187 30.90 13.67 -0.92
C ASP A 187 31.99 14.48 -0.20
N SER A 188 31.65 15.67 0.30
CA SER A 188 32.54 16.39 1.22
C SER A 188 32.76 15.62 2.53
N GLY A 189 31.91 14.64 2.85
CA GLY A 189 32.09 13.71 3.96
C GLY A 189 31.77 14.33 5.31
N ARG A 190 32.78 14.40 6.20
CA ARG A 190 32.59 14.80 7.61
C ARG A 190 32.01 16.21 7.77
N PRO A 191 32.43 17.26 7.04
CA PRO A 191 31.86 18.61 7.16
C PRO A 191 30.36 18.64 6.91
N PHE A 192 29.89 18.05 5.80
CA PHE A 192 28.45 17.98 5.50
C PHE A 192 27.69 17.15 6.54
N ALA A 193 28.25 16.02 6.98
CA ALA A 193 27.64 15.20 8.02
C ALA A 193 27.47 15.97 9.35
N LEU A 194 28.44 16.80 9.74
CA LEU A 194 28.37 17.66 10.92
C LEU A 194 27.37 18.79 10.76
N MET A 195 27.32 19.43 9.58
CA MET A 195 26.33 20.46 9.27
C MET A 195 24.90 19.90 9.38
N MET A 196 24.63 18.76 8.75
CA MET A 196 23.34 18.09 8.82
C MET A 196 23.01 17.58 10.23
N LYS A 197 24.01 17.15 11.01
CA LYS A 197 23.83 16.80 12.42
C LYS A 197 23.40 18.04 13.23
N GLY A 198 24.07 19.18 13.06
CA GLY A 198 23.74 20.42 13.74
C GLY A 198 22.31 20.91 13.44
N LEU A 199 21.87 20.80 12.18
CA LEU A 199 20.50 21.09 11.79
C LEU A 199 19.49 20.15 12.49
N ARG A 200 19.76 18.83 12.50
CA ARG A 200 18.90 17.84 13.19
C ARG A 200 18.83 18.07 14.70
N ASP A 201 19.97 18.37 15.33
CA ASP A 201 20.04 18.60 16.78
C ASP A 201 19.27 19.87 17.15
N SER A 202 19.37 20.93 16.34
CA SER A 202 18.59 22.16 16.51
C SER A 202 17.09 21.91 16.31
N TYR A 203 16.72 21.16 15.27
CA TYR A 203 15.32 20.76 15.03
C TYR A 203 14.72 20.00 16.22
N ARG A 204 15.46 19.04 16.80
CA ARG A 204 14.99 18.27 17.97
C ARG A 204 14.66 19.13 19.18
N GLN A 205 15.38 20.24 19.37
CA GLN A 205 15.12 21.18 20.47
C GLN A 205 13.82 21.98 20.27
N VAL A 206 13.36 22.11 19.02
CA VAL A 206 12.19 22.92 18.65
C VAL A 206 11.00 22.11 18.13
N GLN A 207 11.12 20.79 17.99
CA GLN A 207 10.09 19.93 17.35
C GLN A 207 8.69 20.06 17.99
N GLN A 208 8.62 20.33 19.30
CA GLN A 208 7.38 20.52 20.06
C GLN A 208 6.89 21.98 20.12
N LYS A 209 7.57 22.92 19.46
CA LYS A 209 7.28 24.36 19.50
C LYS A 209 7.02 24.87 18.07
N GLU A 210 5.76 25.07 17.71
CA GLU A 210 5.39 25.38 16.32
C GLU A 210 5.96 26.70 15.79
N THR A 211 6.12 27.71 16.64
CA THR A 211 6.64 29.04 16.29
C THR A 211 8.16 29.16 16.44
N ALA A 212 8.84 28.08 16.82
CA ALA A 212 10.27 28.13 17.05
C ALA A 212 11.06 28.08 15.74
N GLU A 213 12.19 28.81 15.75
CA GLU A 213 13.07 28.93 14.60
C GLU A 213 14.44 28.28 14.89
N VAL A 214 15.10 27.84 13.81
CA VAL A 214 16.41 27.20 13.82
C VAL A 214 17.41 28.13 13.13
N PRO A 215 18.50 28.54 13.81
CA PRO A 215 19.53 29.35 13.18
C PRO A 215 20.26 28.59 12.06
N ALA A 216 20.41 29.20 10.90
CA ALA A 216 21.24 28.65 9.84
C ALA A 216 22.71 29.00 10.08
N SER A 217 23.58 27.99 10.22
CA SER A 217 25.03 28.21 10.26
C SER A 217 25.51 28.78 8.92
N ARG A 218 26.74 29.33 8.90
CA ARG A 218 27.34 29.87 7.67
C ARG A 218 27.41 28.81 6.56
N GLU A 219 27.77 27.59 6.93
CA GLU A 219 27.86 26.42 6.05
C GLU A 219 26.48 26.03 5.54
N LEU A 220 25.48 25.97 6.43
CA LEU A 220 24.10 25.67 6.02
C LEU A 220 23.58 26.75 5.07
N ALA A 221 23.77 28.03 5.37
CA ALA A 221 23.35 29.11 4.49
C ALA A 221 24.02 29.05 3.10
N ALA A 222 25.30 28.67 3.03
CA ALA A 222 25.99 28.44 1.77
C ALA A 222 25.39 27.26 0.99
N PHE A 223 25.10 26.16 1.67
CA PHE A 223 24.44 25.00 1.07
C PHE A 223 23.02 25.32 0.58
N LEU A 224 22.22 26.04 1.38
CA LEU A 224 20.87 26.45 0.97
C LEU A 224 20.90 27.30 -0.31
N ARG A 225 21.85 28.24 -0.41
CA ARG A 225 22.06 28.99 -1.66
C ARG A 225 22.44 28.08 -2.82
N SER A 226 23.31 27.09 -2.61
CA SER A 226 23.73 26.18 -3.69
C SER A 226 22.57 25.32 -4.20
N ILE A 227 21.60 24.95 -3.36
CA ILE A 227 20.40 24.20 -3.78
C ILE A 227 19.21 25.10 -4.17
N GLY A 228 19.37 26.43 -4.13
CA GLY A 228 18.30 27.38 -4.44
C GLY A 228 17.18 27.42 -3.40
N TYR A 229 17.45 27.00 -2.15
CA TYR A 229 16.49 27.10 -1.06
C TYR A 229 16.49 28.52 -0.47
N PRO A 230 15.34 29.20 -0.40
CA PRO A 230 15.26 30.56 0.16
C PRO A 230 15.53 30.54 1.67
N LEU A 231 16.51 31.32 2.10
CA LEU A 231 16.79 31.58 3.51
C LEU A 231 16.29 32.99 3.86
N PRO A 232 15.45 33.15 4.90
CA PRO A 232 15.03 34.47 5.38
C PRO A 232 16.20 35.38 5.74
N ALA A 233 16.01 36.69 5.62
CA ALA A 233 17.07 37.68 5.85
C ALA A 233 17.62 37.67 7.30
N ASN A 234 16.80 37.27 8.27
CA ASN A 234 17.22 37.07 9.67
C ASN A 234 18.08 35.81 9.87
N GLY A 235 18.25 34.97 8.84
CA GLY A 235 19.04 33.74 8.91
C GLY A 235 18.37 32.61 9.69
N LEU A 236 17.07 32.73 9.98
CA LEU A 236 16.32 31.80 10.81
C LEU A 236 15.37 30.96 9.94
N LEU A 237 15.41 29.64 10.13
CA LEU A 237 14.52 28.68 9.47
C LEU A 237 13.36 28.35 10.39
N GLY A 238 12.12 28.45 9.91
CA GLY A 238 10.97 27.92 10.64
C GLY A 238 11.05 26.40 10.80
N ARG A 239 10.31 25.84 11.77
CA ARG A 239 10.25 24.39 12.04
C ARG A 239 10.04 23.53 10.79
N ALA A 240 9.02 23.87 9.98
CA ALA A 240 8.69 23.11 8.77
C ALA A 240 9.80 23.17 7.71
N ALA A 241 10.52 24.29 7.61
CA ALA A 241 11.67 24.42 6.72
C ALA A 241 12.83 23.52 7.17
N ALA A 242 13.12 23.49 8.48
CA ALA A 242 14.12 22.61 9.04
C ALA A 242 13.76 21.12 8.83
N GLU A 243 12.51 20.73 9.09
CA GLU A 243 11.98 19.38 8.86
C GLU A 243 12.11 18.94 7.38
N TYR A 244 11.75 19.84 6.46
CA TYR A 244 11.89 19.62 5.03
C TYR A 244 13.35 19.34 4.64
N LEU A 245 14.29 20.15 5.13
CA LEU A 245 15.70 20.09 4.78
C LEU A 245 16.41 18.84 5.36
N ILE A 246 15.98 18.34 6.52
CA ILE A 246 16.59 17.13 7.12
C ILE A 246 16.14 15.83 6.46
N GLY A 247 14.98 15.81 5.80
CA GLY A 247 14.37 14.57 5.31
C GLY A 247 13.25 14.75 4.29
N GLY A 248 12.30 15.65 4.56
CA GLY A 248 11.04 15.72 3.81
C GLY A 248 11.18 15.96 2.30
N TRP A 249 12.25 16.62 1.84
CA TRP A 249 12.50 16.81 0.41
C TRP A 249 12.71 15.49 -0.35
N LEU A 250 13.25 14.45 0.30
CA LEU A 250 13.49 13.14 -0.32
C LEU A 250 12.17 12.37 -0.51
N GLU A 251 11.23 12.54 0.42
CA GLU A 251 9.88 11.97 0.31
C GLU A 251 9.13 12.59 -0.89
N GLU A 252 9.23 13.91 -1.06
CA GLU A 252 8.66 14.60 -2.23
C GLU A 252 9.34 14.21 -3.53
N TRP A 253 10.66 14.05 -3.51
CA TRP A 253 11.40 13.52 -4.64
C TRP A 253 10.91 12.12 -5.03
N ALA A 254 10.77 11.22 -4.06
CA ALA A 254 10.30 9.85 -4.27
C ALA A 254 8.85 9.82 -4.77
N TYR A 255 7.96 10.63 -4.16
CA TYR A 255 6.58 10.82 -4.61
C TYR A 255 6.52 11.24 -6.07
N ALA A 256 7.25 12.32 -6.42
CA ALA A 256 7.23 12.86 -7.77
C ALA A 256 7.77 11.83 -8.77
N ARG A 257 8.87 11.15 -8.42
CA ARG A 257 9.48 10.16 -9.30
C ARG A 257 8.58 8.96 -9.53
N VAL A 258 8.05 8.35 -8.46
CA VAL A 258 7.15 7.19 -8.58
C VAL A 258 5.90 7.55 -9.37
N LYS A 259 5.31 8.73 -9.12
CA LYS A 259 4.12 9.21 -9.82
C LYS A 259 4.36 9.37 -11.32
N GLU A 260 5.48 10.00 -11.70
CA GLU A 260 5.88 10.18 -13.10
C GLU A 260 6.23 8.84 -13.76
N SER A 261 7.15 8.07 -13.16
CA SER A 261 7.66 6.81 -13.69
C SER A 261 6.60 5.74 -13.82
N LEU A 262 5.52 5.77 -13.03
CA LEU A 262 4.40 4.83 -13.13
C LEU A 262 3.16 5.43 -13.80
N GLY A 263 3.08 6.75 -14.00
CA GLY A 263 1.89 7.42 -14.54
C GLY A 263 0.69 7.34 -13.58
N LEU A 264 0.94 7.46 -12.27
CA LEU A 264 -0.11 7.27 -11.26
C LEU A 264 -1.06 8.46 -11.19
N PRO A 265 -2.38 8.22 -11.10
CA PRO A 265 -3.32 9.28 -10.77
C PRO A 265 -3.17 9.70 -9.30
N ASP A 266 -3.60 10.91 -8.97
CA ASP A 266 -3.52 11.46 -7.61
C ASP A 266 -4.17 10.53 -6.59
N ALA A 267 -5.30 9.89 -6.91
CA ALA A 267 -6.00 8.96 -6.02
C ALA A 267 -5.20 7.69 -5.64
N ALA A 268 -4.11 7.39 -6.36
CA ALA A 268 -3.32 6.18 -6.18
C ALA A 268 -2.04 6.39 -5.35
N ILE A 269 -1.68 7.62 -4.95
CA ILE A 269 -0.40 7.90 -4.27
C ILE A 269 -0.52 9.00 -3.21
N ARG A 270 0.13 8.82 -2.06
CA ARG A 270 0.23 9.79 -0.95
C ARG A 270 1.62 9.72 -0.33
N TYR A 271 2.12 10.81 0.24
CA TYR A 271 3.40 10.86 0.95
C TYR A 271 3.23 11.52 2.33
N GLY A 272 4.12 11.21 3.27
CA GLY A 272 4.05 11.72 4.65
C GLY A 272 2.69 11.46 5.31
N VAL A 273 2.15 10.25 5.12
CA VAL A 273 0.79 9.89 5.53
C VAL A 273 0.81 9.14 6.86
N LYS A 274 -0.08 9.52 7.77
CA LYS A 274 -0.30 8.80 9.02
C LYS A 274 -1.41 7.79 8.83
N VAL A 275 -1.08 6.53 9.00
CA VAL A 275 -2.01 5.41 8.85
C VAL A 275 -2.26 4.76 10.19
N ALA A 276 -3.50 4.44 10.47
CA ALA A 276 -3.85 3.83 11.74
C ALA A 276 -4.98 2.81 11.58
N ARG A 277 -4.99 1.84 12.50
CA ARG A 277 -6.12 0.95 12.70
C ARG A 277 -6.81 1.26 14.02
N PRO A 278 -8.15 1.29 14.03
CA PRO A 278 -8.89 1.23 15.28
C PRO A 278 -8.45 -0.01 16.07
N ASN A 279 -8.03 0.16 17.32
CA ASN A 279 -7.78 -0.94 18.24
C ASN A 279 -9.00 -1.18 19.13
N ALA A 280 -9.04 -2.33 19.82
CA ALA A 280 -10.14 -2.67 20.73
C ALA A 280 -10.35 -1.65 21.88
N GLY A 281 -9.35 -0.79 22.14
CA GLY A 281 -9.40 0.29 23.14
C GLY A 281 -9.78 1.66 22.59
N GLY A 282 -10.13 1.77 21.30
CA GLY A 282 -10.58 3.02 20.67
C GLY A 282 -9.50 4.09 20.41
N HIS A 283 -8.24 3.85 20.79
CA HIS A 283 -7.12 4.78 20.61
C HIS A 283 -6.14 4.26 19.56
N PRO A 284 -6.33 4.58 18.26
CA PRO A 284 -5.40 4.19 17.22
C PRO A 284 -3.99 4.74 17.50
N VAL A 285 -2.96 3.91 17.30
CA VAL A 285 -1.56 4.37 17.28
C VAL A 285 -1.18 4.58 15.81
N PRO A 286 -1.05 5.83 15.35
CA PRO A 286 -0.72 6.10 13.95
C PRO A 286 0.74 5.73 13.66
N ASN A 287 0.95 5.08 12.53
CA ASN A 287 2.26 4.90 11.91
C ASN A 287 2.41 5.92 10.79
N GLU A 288 3.55 6.60 10.73
CA GLU A 288 3.90 7.44 9.60
C GLU A 288 4.50 6.59 8.48
N CYS A 289 3.99 6.77 7.26
CA CYS A 289 4.53 6.18 6.04
C CYS A 289 4.98 7.30 5.12
N ASP A 290 6.27 7.28 4.76
CA ASP A 290 6.88 8.32 3.94
C ASP A 290 6.25 8.35 2.53
N LEU A 291 5.97 7.18 1.94
CA LEU A 291 5.24 7.07 0.68
C LEU A 291 4.36 5.81 0.65
N LEU A 292 3.10 5.97 0.25
CA LEU A 292 2.15 4.89 -0.03
C LEU A 292 1.56 5.06 -1.41
N PHE A 293 1.48 3.97 -2.18
CA PHE A 293 0.77 3.99 -3.46
C PHE A 293 0.18 2.65 -3.85
N THR A 294 -0.87 2.67 -4.67
CA THR A 294 -1.40 1.49 -5.34
C THR A 294 -0.99 1.47 -6.80
N PHE A 295 -0.52 0.32 -7.27
CA PHE A 295 -0.24 0.08 -8.69
C PHE A 295 -0.59 -1.36 -9.03
N ASN A 296 -1.33 -1.56 -10.14
CA ASN A 296 -1.87 -2.88 -10.53
C ASN A 296 -2.50 -3.65 -9.35
N ASN A 297 -3.34 -2.95 -8.60
CA ASN A 297 -4.06 -3.49 -7.44
C ASN A 297 -3.18 -4.03 -6.30
N THR A 298 -1.90 -3.66 -6.29
CA THR A 298 -0.93 -3.98 -5.23
C THR A 298 -0.59 -2.72 -4.46
N LEU A 299 -0.51 -2.81 -3.13
CA LEU A 299 -0.04 -1.72 -2.29
C LEU A 299 1.48 -1.72 -2.20
N TYR A 300 2.07 -0.55 -2.36
CA TYR A 300 3.49 -0.28 -2.19
C TYR A 300 3.69 0.69 -1.03
N ILE A 301 4.68 0.38 -0.19
CA ILE A 301 5.14 1.22 0.91
C ILE A 301 6.61 1.53 0.66
N MET A 302 7.01 2.80 0.78
CA MET A 302 8.42 3.17 0.71
C MET A 302 8.78 4.07 1.88
N GLU A 303 9.85 3.70 2.60
CA GLU A 303 10.49 4.50 3.65
C GLU A 303 11.72 5.19 3.05
N CYS A 304 11.87 6.50 3.29
CA CYS A 304 12.93 7.34 2.79
C CYS A 304 13.85 7.82 3.93
N LYS A 305 15.16 7.71 3.75
CA LYS A 305 16.16 8.24 4.69
C LYS A 305 17.30 8.94 3.96
N VAL A 306 17.36 10.27 4.07
CA VAL A 306 18.45 11.09 3.51
C VAL A 306 19.83 10.62 3.97
N GLY A 307 20.00 10.25 5.25
CA GLY A 307 21.30 9.77 5.72
C GLY A 307 21.22 9.02 7.04
N LEU A 308 21.85 7.85 7.06
CA LEU A 308 21.87 6.90 8.18
C LEU A 308 22.91 7.21 9.26
N GLY A 309 23.88 8.10 8.97
CA GLY A 309 24.88 8.57 9.94
C GLY A 309 25.70 7.45 10.58
N PHE A 310 26.20 7.68 11.81
CA PHE A 310 27.07 6.74 12.51
C PHE A 310 26.37 5.45 13.00
N LYS A 311 25.04 5.46 13.10
CA LYS A 311 24.22 4.32 13.56
C LYS A 311 23.53 3.61 12.40
N ALA A 312 24.22 3.52 11.25
CA ALA A 312 23.57 3.12 10.01
C ALA A 312 22.93 1.73 10.06
N LYS A 313 23.59 0.75 10.69
CA LYS A 313 23.05 -0.59 10.86
C LYS A 313 21.74 -0.59 11.66
N GLN A 314 21.74 0.06 12.82
CA GLN A 314 20.58 0.10 13.70
C GLN A 314 19.39 0.79 13.03
N LEU A 315 19.59 2.00 12.47
CA LEU A 315 18.49 2.75 11.84
C LEU A 315 17.90 2.03 10.63
N PHE A 316 18.75 1.34 9.87
CA PHE A 316 18.29 0.50 8.77
C PHE A 316 17.46 -0.70 9.28
N GLU A 317 17.96 -1.43 10.28
CA GLU A 317 17.25 -2.58 10.86
C GLU A 317 15.89 -2.16 11.42
N ASP A 318 15.84 -1.07 12.19
CA ASP A 318 14.58 -0.52 12.73
C ASP A 318 13.58 -0.18 11.61
N SER A 319 14.06 0.41 10.50
CA SER A 319 13.22 0.75 9.35
C SER A 319 12.72 -0.50 8.62
N VAL A 320 13.56 -1.52 8.45
CA VAL A 320 13.17 -2.78 7.82
C VAL A 320 12.16 -3.55 8.68
N TYR A 321 12.33 -3.59 10.00
CA TYR A 321 11.36 -4.22 10.89
C TYR A 321 10.02 -3.48 10.90
N LYS A 322 10.04 -2.14 10.90
CA LYS A 322 8.83 -1.31 10.73
C LYS A 322 8.10 -1.67 9.44
N LEU A 323 8.80 -1.67 8.30
CA LEU A 323 8.22 -2.03 7.01
C LEU A 323 7.64 -3.46 7.01
N ALA A 324 8.35 -4.42 7.61
CA ALA A 324 7.85 -5.80 7.72
C ALA A 324 6.56 -5.89 8.54
N ALA A 325 6.46 -5.14 9.65
CA ALA A 325 5.25 -5.07 10.47
C ALA A 325 4.08 -4.45 9.70
N LEU A 326 4.31 -3.31 9.01
CA LEU A 326 3.30 -2.63 8.20
C LEU A 326 2.77 -3.50 7.06
N ARG A 327 3.63 -4.27 6.40
CA ARG A 327 3.20 -5.21 5.35
C ARG A 327 2.22 -6.25 5.90
N ASN A 328 2.54 -6.85 7.05
CA ASN A 328 1.65 -7.84 7.69
C ASN A 328 0.32 -7.20 8.10
N GLU A 329 0.35 -5.94 8.49
CA GLU A 329 -0.85 -5.19 8.79
C GLU A 329 -1.68 -4.95 7.53
N PHE A 330 -1.09 -4.45 6.43
CA PHE A 330 -1.81 -3.90 5.27
C PHE A 330 -2.25 -4.92 4.21
N GLY A 331 -2.06 -6.22 4.47
CA GLY A 331 -2.60 -7.29 3.64
C GLY A 331 -1.56 -8.30 3.19
N GLN A 332 -2.00 -9.33 2.47
CA GLN A 332 -1.09 -10.40 2.03
C GLN A 332 -0.12 -9.99 0.91
N ARG A 333 -0.49 -8.98 0.10
CA ARG A 333 0.32 -8.52 -1.03
C ARG A 333 0.66 -7.04 -0.88
N VAL A 334 1.78 -6.81 -0.21
CA VAL A 334 2.35 -5.47 -0.03
C VAL A 334 3.82 -5.52 -0.42
N GLU A 335 4.21 -4.64 -1.33
CA GLU A 335 5.60 -4.42 -1.70
C GLU A 335 6.20 -3.33 -0.81
N ALA A 336 7.38 -3.57 -0.27
CA ALA A 336 8.05 -2.58 0.57
C ALA A 336 9.42 -2.21 0.01
N ALA A 337 9.74 -0.93 0.05
CA ALA A 337 11.04 -0.39 -0.31
C ALA A 337 11.62 0.45 0.81
N PHE A 338 12.93 0.38 0.96
CA PHE A 338 13.72 1.28 1.78
C PHE A 338 14.68 2.04 0.87
N LEU A 339 14.54 3.36 0.85
CA LEU A 339 15.32 4.26 0.01
C LEU A 339 16.24 5.12 0.89
N THR A 340 17.54 5.14 0.60
CA THR A 340 18.48 6.01 1.30
C THR A 340 19.56 6.58 0.39
N LEU A 341 20.01 7.80 0.67
CA LEU A 341 21.17 8.40 -0.01
C LEU A 341 22.51 8.01 0.66
N SER A 342 22.48 7.14 1.67
CA SER A 342 23.69 6.62 2.31
C SER A 342 24.37 5.61 1.38
N ASN A 343 25.69 5.67 1.28
CA ASN A 343 26.45 4.62 0.60
C ASN A 343 26.53 3.38 1.51
N LEU A 344 25.88 2.29 1.08
CA LEU A 344 25.86 1.02 1.82
C LEU A 344 26.80 -0.03 1.21
N ARG A 345 27.56 0.34 0.18
CA ARG A 345 28.39 -0.56 -0.60
C ARG A 345 29.79 -0.77 -0.01
N GLY A 346 30.37 -1.92 -0.32
CA GLY A 346 31.75 -2.27 -0.03
C GLY A 346 32.72 -1.64 -1.03
N ARG A 347 34.00 -2.04 -0.94
CA ARG A 347 35.03 -1.61 -1.91
C ARG A 347 34.84 -2.28 -3.28
N ASP A 348 34.12 -3.40 -3.30
CA ASP A 348 33.70 -4.14 -4.48
C ASP A 348 32.56 -3.47 -5.24
N GLY A 349 31.99 -2.37 -4.72
CA GLY A 349 30.84 -1.70 -5.34
C GLY A 349 29.50 -2.38 -5.03
N GLU A 350 29.51 -3.50 -4.32
CA GLU A 350 28.32 -4.27 -3.97
C GLU A 350 27.75 -3.84 -2.61
N VAL A 351 26.42 -3.88 -2.47
CA VAL A 351 25.79 -3.54 -1.19
C VAL A 351 26.26 -4.56 -0.14
N LYS A 352 26.71 -4.08 1.04
CA LYS A 352 27.26 -4.97 2.06
C LYS A 352 26.24 -6.04 2.44
N LYS A 353 26.69 -7.31 2.47
CA LYS A 353 25.87 -8.51 2.72
C LYS A 353 24.92 -8.40 3.91
N ALA A 354 25.33 -7.72 4.99
CA ALA A 354 24.49 -7.54 6.17
C ALA A 354 23.19 -6.76 5.89
N PHE A 355 23.25 -5.71 5.05
CA PHE A 355 22.08 -4.93 4.65
C PHE A 355 21.22 -5.73 3.66
N LEU A 356 21.85 -6.33 2.65
CA LEU A 356 21.14 -7.16 1.64
C LEU A 356 20.40 -8.34 2.27
N HIS A 357 21.08 -9.13 3.11
CA HIS A 357 20.46 -10.30 3.75
C HIS A 357 19.26 -9.87 4.61
N ARG A 358 19.39 -8.80 5.39
CA ARG A 358 18.29 -8.29 6.21
C ARG A 358 17.11 -7.80 5.36
N ALA A 359 17.38 -7.02 4.30
CA ALA A 359 16.37 -6.58 3.34
C ALA A 359 15.63 -7.78 2.71
N GLN A 360 16.36 -8.78 2.23
CA GLN A 360 15.81 -9.99 1.62
C GLN A 360 14.99 -10.82 2.60
N LEU A 361 15.48 -11.02 3.84
CA LEU A 361 14.78 -11.77 4.88
C LEU A 361 13.38 -11.21 5.17
N HIS A 362 13.25 -9.88 5.14
CA HIS A 362 11.99 -9.18 5.39
C HIS A 362 11.22 -8.81 4.10
N ARG A 363 11.74 -9.23 2.93
CA ARG A 363 11.21 -8.89 1.60
C ARG A 363 11.00 -7.39 1.42
N VAL A 364 12.03 -6.63 1.76
CA VAL A 364 12.13 -5.19 1.53
C VAL A 364 13.14 -4.95 0.41
N LYS A 365 12.75 -4.23 -0.63
CA LYS A 365 13.68 -3.78 -1.66
C LYS A 365 14.53 -2.64 -1.11
N LEU A 366 15.85 -2.72 -1.26
CA LEU A 366 16.78 -1.70 -0.78
C LEU A 366 17.32 -0.90 -1.95
N PHE A 367 17.17 0.43 -1.90
CA PHE A 367 17.81 1.39 -2.79
C PHE A 367 18.76 2.26 -1.97
N ASP A 368 20.05 2.03 -2.13
CA ASP A 368 21.09 2.87 -1.53
C ASP A 368 21.45 4.05 -2.46
N ARG A 369 22.46 4.83 -2.11
CA ARG A 369 22.87 6.01 -2.87
C ARG A 369 22.96 5.78 -4.39
N GLN A 370 23.53 4.66 -4.81
CA GLN A 370 23.71 4.34 -6.23
C GLN A 370 22.42 3.79 -6.84
N GLY A 371 21.63 3.05 -6.06
CA GLY A 371 20.36 2.47 -6.50
C GLY A 371 19.18 3.46 -6.61
N VAL A 372 19.29 4.67 -6.05
CA VAL A 372 18.23 5.70 -6.13
C VAL A 372 17.98 6.16 -7.58
N GLY A 373 18.93 5.98 -8.50
CA GLY A 373 18.77 6.24 -9.92
C GLY A 373 18.19 5.06 -10.69
N GLU A 374 19.03 4.39 -11.48
CA GLU A 374 18.61 3.36 -12.44
C GLU A 374 17.93 2.14 -11.79
N GLU A 375 18.43 1.65 -10.66
CA GLU A 375 17.86 0.46 -10.00
C GLU A 375 16.42 0.70 -9.52
N LEU A 376 16.12 1.91 -9.05
CA LEU A 376 14.76 2.32 -8.70
C LEU A 376 13.87 2.31 -9.95
N GLU A 377 14.32 2.90 -11.06
CA GLU A 377 13.56 2.89 -12.32
C GLU A 377 13.37 1.48 -12.87
N GLU A 378 14.36 0.60 -12.75
CA GLU A 378 14.23 -0.81 -13.12
C GLU A 378 13.20 -1.53 -12.29
N TRP A 379 13.16 -1.29 -10.98
CA TRP A 379 12.14 -1.88 -10.11
C TRP A 379 10.74 -1.37 -10.44
N LEU A 380 10.59 -0.07 -10.71
CA LEU A 380 9.32 0.51 -11.13
C LEU A 380 8.89 0.00 -12.52
N ARG A 381 9.82 -0.17 -13.47
CA ARG A 381 9.56 -0.79 -14.77
C ARG A 381 9.21 -2.28 -14.64
N GLY A 382 9.87 -3.02 -13.76
CA GLY A 382 9.52 -4.41 -13.46
C GLY A 382 8.08 -4.53 -12.96
N ALA A 383 7.66 -3.61 -12.09
CA ALA A 383 6.26 -3.54 -11.65
C ALA A 383 5.29 -3.29 -12.82
N ARG A 384 5.68 -2.50 -13.83
CA ARG A 384 4.91 -2.31 -15.08
C ARG A 384 4.86 -3.58 -15.92
N GLY A 385 5.99 -4.25 -16.13
CA GLY A 385 6.09 -5.46 -16.95
C GLY A 385 5.28 -6.63 -16.41
N GLU A 386 5.23 -6.83 -15.09
CA GLU A 386 4.32 -7.79 -14.45
C GLU A 386 2.83 -7.44 -14.65
N GLY A 387 2.51 -6.17 -14.90
CA GLY A 387 1.18 -5.69 -15.23
C GLY A 387 0.81 -5.85 -16.71
N GLU A 388 1.72 -5.48 -17.60
CA GLU A 388 1.50 -5.47 -19.06
C GLU A 388 1.53 -6.88 -19.67
N LEU A 389 2.29 -7.81 -19.11
CA LEU A 389 2.29 -9.23 -19.53
C LEU A 389 0.94 -9.94 -19.33
N LEU A 390 -0.02 -9.31 -18.65
CA LEU A 390 -1.37 -9.83 -18.41
C LEU A 390 -2.47 -9.09 -19.19
N ASP A 391 -2.11 -8.01 -19.89
CA ASP A 391 -3.01 -7.20 -20.73
C ASP A 391 -2.90 -7.56 -22.24
N GLY A 392 -2.12 -8.61 -22.58
CA GLY A 392 -1.92 -9.15 -23.93
C GLY A 392 -2.83 -10.32 -24.30
#